data_AF-A0A2Z2E5T3-F1
#
_entry.id   AF-A0A2Z2E5T3-F1
#
_cell.length_a   1.000
_cell.length_b   1.000
_cell.length_c   1.000
_cell.angle_alpha   90.00
_cell.angle_beta   90.00
_cell.angle_gamma   90.00
#
_symmetry.space_group_name_H-M   'P 1'
#
loop_
_entity.id
_entity.type
_entity.pdbx_description
1 polymer ?
#
loop_
_entity_poly.entity_id
_entity_poly.type
_entity_poly.pdbx_seq_one_letter_code
_entity_poly.pdbx_strand_id
1 'polypeptide(L)' 'DILPCDIPTNTTLIYSAHKTTGPVATGAVGVFAYQMNEGFTLAVMFSVPFDYTYYENWWNVKVYKGKKPADKTM' A
#
# COMPACT_ATOMS: atom_id res chain seq x y z
N ASP A 1 7.63 3.60 -8.15
CA ASP A 1 7.13 4.95 -7.79
C ASP A 1 7.47 5.32 -6.36
N ILE A 2 7.64 6.62 -6.10
CA ILE A 2 8.02 7.17 -4.79
C ILE A 2 6.75 7.74 -4.13
N LEU A 3 6.57 7.49 -2.84
CA LEU A 3 5.47 8.06 -2.06
C LEU A 3 5.71 9.56 -1.82
N PRO A 4 4.72 10.44 -2.09
CA PRO A 4 4.73 11.83 -1.65
C PRO A 4 5.01 11.94 -0.14
N CYS A 5 5.89 12.87 0.25
CA CYS A 5 6.38 12.97 1.63
C CYS A 5 5.33 13.53 2.59
N ASP A 6 4.59 14.56 2.17
CA ASP A 6 3.62 15.28 2.98
C ASP A 6 2.29 15.40 2.22
N ILE A 7 1.19 15.16 2.94
CA ILE A 7 -0.16 15.23 2.39
C ILE A 7 -0.99 16.13 3.32
N PRO A 8 -1.16 17.42 2.98
CA PRO A 8 -2.02 18.32 3.75
C PRO A 8 -3.48 17.88 3.78
N THR A 9 -4.22 18.30 4.80
CA THR A 9 -5.67 18.09 4.87
C THR A 9 -6.36 18.64 3.62
N ASN A 10 -7.38 17.95 3.11
CA ASN A 10 -8.10 18.28 1.86
C ASN A 10 -7.25 18.23 0.59
N THR A 11 -6.16 17.47 0.58
CA THR A 11 -5.42 17.12 -0.63
C THR A 11 -5.50 15.62 -0.92
N THR A 12 -5.15 15.24 -2.14
CA THR A 12 -5.22 13.85 -2.60
C THR A 12 -3.82 13.33 -2.91
N LEU A 13 -3.52 12.14 -2.40
CA LEU A 13 -2.35 11.35 -2.77
C LEU A 13 -2.64 10.55 -4.05
N ILE A 14 -1.72 10.60 -5.00
CA ILE A 14 -1.71 9.70 -6.17
C ILE A 14 -0.43 8.86 -6.12
N TYR A 15 -0.59 7.54 -6.21
CA TYR A 15 0.50 6.56 -6.22
C TYR A 15 0.13 5.39 -7.13
N SER A 16 1.15 4.79 -7.76
CA SER A 16 1.01 3.59 -8.58
C SER A 16 2.07 2.55 -8.21
N ALA A 17 1.76 1.31 -8.55
CA ALA A 17 2.69 0.19 -8.46
C ALA A 17 2.43 -0.75 -9.63
N HIS A 18 3.47 -1.45 -10.07
CA HIS A 18 3.37 -2.43 -11.14
C HIS A 18 4.12 -3.71 -10.77
N LYS A 19 3.76 -4.80 -11.45
CA LYS A 19 4.46 -6.08 -11.34
C LYS A 19 5.94 -5.95 -11.72
N THR A 20 6.75 -6.89 -11.28
CA THR A 20 8.14 -7.00 -11.75
C THR A 20 8.18 -7.14 -13.29
N THR A 21 9.10 -6.40 -13.92
CA THR A 21 9.33 -6.44 -15.37
C THR A 21 10.03 -7.74 -15.76
N GLY A 22 9.72 -8.25 -16.95
CA GLY A 22 10.29 -9.51 -17.46
C GLY A 22 9.35 -10.71 -17.32
N PRO A 23 9.82 -11.92 -17.69
CA PRO A 23 9.01 -13.14 -17.76
C PRO A 23 8.83 -13.78 -16.36
N VAL A 24 8.24 -13.03 -15.44
CA VAL A 24 7.96 -13.46 -14.07
C VAL A 24 6.45 -13.39 -13.83
N ALA A 25 5.87 -14.51 -13.39
CA ALA A 25 4.44 -14.68 -13.11
C ALA A 25 4.06 -14.12 -11.73
N THR A 26 4.26 -12.80 -11.53
CA THR A 26 3.95 -12.09 -10.29
C THR A 26 3.00 -10.92 -10.54
N GLY A 27 2.18 -10.64 -9.54
CA GLY A 27 1.29 -9.48 -9.50
C GLY A 27 1.96 -8.24 -8.89
N ALA A 28 1.13 -7.30 -8.41
CA ALA A 28 1.55 -6.15 -7.63
C ALA A 28 0.84 -6.19 -6.26
N VAL A 29 1.59 -6.46 -5.20
CA VAL A 29 1.07 -6.61 -3.84
C VAL A 29 1.94 -5.80 -2.91
N GLY A 30 1.34 -5.01 -2.02
CA GLY A 30 2.09 -4.19 -1.09
C GLY A 30 1.22 -3.49 -0.06
N VAL A 31 1.92 -2.91 0.91
CA VAL A 31 1.35 -2.02 1.91
C VAL A 31 2.18 -0.75 1.91
N PHE A 32 1.52 0.42 1.89
CA PHE A 32 2.17 1.68 2.19
C PHE A 32 1.58 2.29 3.45
N ALA A 33 2.40 3.05 4.16
CA ALA A 33 2.05 3.61 5.46
C ALA A 33 2.38 5.10 5.53
N TYR A 34 1.45 5.88 6.08
CA TYR A 34 1.60 7.30 6.35
C TYR A 34 1.48 7.55 7.85
N GLN A 35 2.44 8.30 8.39
CA GLN A 35 2.31 8.83 9.75
C GLN A 35 1.30 9.96 9.74
N MET A 36 0.27 9.85 10.58
CA MET A 36 -0.73 10.90 10.77
C MET A 36 -0.34 11.80 11.95
N ASN A 37 -0.99 12.96 12.01
CA ASN A 37 -0.99 13.77 13.22
C ASN A 37 -1.48 12.93 14.40
N GLU A 38 -1.06 13.27 15.63
CA GLU A 38 -1.43 12.55 16.88
C GLU A 38 -0.76 11.17 17.06
N GLY A 39 0.23 10.83 16.24
CA GLY A 39 1.08 9.65 16.48
C GLY A 39 0.43 8.33 16.10
N PHE A 40 -0.51 8.35 15.15
CA PHE A 40 -1.06 7.16 14.50
C PHE A 40 -0.41 6.91 13.14
N THR A 41 -0.58 5.70 12.62
CA THR A 41 -0.15 5.34 11.27
C THR A 41 -1.36 4.85 10.46
N LEU A 42 -1.62 5.48 9.32
CA LEU A 42 -2.52 4.95 8.30
C LEU A 42 -1.78 3.93 7.44
N ALA A 43 -2.31 2.71 7.34
CA ALA A 43 -1.81 1.68 6.44
C ALA A 43 -2.85 1.38 5.37
N VAL A 44 -2.39 1.29 4.11
CA VAL A 44 -3.22 0.93 2.97
C VAL A 44 -2.56 -0.26 2.28
N MET A 45 -3.29 -1.37 2.19
CA MET A 45 -2.88 -2.60 1.51
C MET A 45 -3.59 -2.72 0.17
N PHE A 46 -2.87 -3.17 -0.84
CA PHE A 46 -3.42 -3.60 -2.11
C PHE A 46 -2.79 -4.94 -2.52
N SER A 47 -3.60 -5.77 -3.17
CA SER A 47 -3.17 -7.05 -3.74
C SER A 47 -3.82 -7.25 -5.09
N VAL A 48 -3.01 -7.18 -6.14
CA VAL A 48 -3.39 -7.45 -7.52
C VAL A 48 -2.63 -8.69 -7.98
N PRO A 49 -3.24 -9.88 -8.03
CA PRO A 49 -2.55 -11.12 -8.34
C PRO A 49 -2.20 -11.22 -9.83
N PHE A 50 -1.30 -12.16 -10.16
CA PHE A 50 -1.02 -12.52 -11.55
C PHE A 50 -2.09 -13.46 -12.12
N ASP A 51 -2.51 -14.45 -11.34
CA ASP A 51 -3.44 -15.50 -11.75
C ASP A 51 -4.83 -15.24 -11.16
N TYR A 52 -5.82 -15.02 -12.02
CA TYR A 52 -7.21 -14.78 -11.62
C TYR A 52 -8.08 -16.05 -11.64
N THR A 53 -7.51 -17.22 -11.96
CA THR A 53 -8.23 -18.49 -11.85
C THR A 53 -8.53 -18.84 -10.40
N TYR A 54 -7.62 -18.46 -9.48
CA TYR A 54 -7.69 -18.81 -8.06
C TYR A 54 -7.70 -17.60 -7.12
N TYR A 55 -7.37 -16.42 -7.61
CA TYR A 55 -7.21 -15.22 -6.78
C TYR A 55 -8.01 -14.04 -7.34
N GLU A 56 -8.34 -13.12 -6.45
CA GLU A 56 -9.04 -11.88 -6.77
C GLU A 56 -8.25 -10.68 -6.26
N ASN A 57 -8.67 -9.49 -6.66
CA ASN A 57 -8.13 -8.25 -6.12
C ASN A 57 -8.61 -8.05 -4.69
N TRP A 58 -7.68 -7.68 -3.80
CA TRP A 58 -8.00 -7.33 -2.42
C TRP A 58 -7.38 -6.00 -2.07
N TRP A 59 -8.04 -5.27 -1.17
CA TRP A 59 -7.50 -4.06 -0.56
C TRP A 59 -8.01 -3.94 0.86
N ASN A 60 -7.26 -3.23 1.70
CA ASN A 60 -7.67 -2.94 3.06
C ASN A 60 -7.06 -1.62 3.55
N VAL A 61 -7.71 -0.99 4.52
CA VAL A 61 -7.23 0.22 5.17
C VAL A 61 -7.34 0.05 6.68
N LYS A 62 -6.28 0.38 7.40
CA LYS A 62 -6.25 0.28 8.86
C LYS A 62 -5.44 1.40 9.48
N VAL A 63 -5.94 1.89 10.62
CA VAL A 63 -5.20 2.82 11.47
C VAL A 63 -4.54 2.04 12.60
N TYR A 64 -3.22 2.21 12.74
CA TYR A 64 -2.40 1.66 13.80
C TYR A 64 -2.06 2.74 14.82
N LYS A 65 -2.03 2.37 16.10
CA LYS A 65 -1.50 3.24 17.16
C LYS A 65 0.02 3.29 17.10
N GLY A 66 0.60 4.47 17.23
CA GLY A 66 2.04 4.68 17.15
C GLY A 66 2.56 4.84 15.72
N LYS A 67 3.85 5.14 15.61
CA LYS A 67 4.60 5.15 14.35
C LYS A 67 4.97 3.71 13.99
N LYS A 68 4.37 3.16 12.93
CA LYS A 68 4.64 1.80 12.47
C LYS A 68 5.01 1.81 10.98
N PRO A 69 6.25 1.50 10.60
CA PRO A 69 6.60 1.36 9.18
C PRO A 69 5.84 0.18 8.57
N ALA A 70 5.54 0.24 7.27
CA ALA A 70 4.96 -0.89 6.56
C ALA A 70 5.97 -2.05 6.51
N ASP A 71 5.50 -3.25 6.85
CA ASP A 71 6.27 -4.48 6.83
C ASP A 71 5.39 -5.67 6.41
N LYS A 72 5.97 -6.87 6.34
CA LYS A 72 5.26 -8.10 5.92
C LYS A 72 4.14 -8.52 6.88
N THR A 73 4.16 -8.05 8.12
CA THR A 73 3.21 -8.44 9.19
C THR A 73 2.04 -7.46 9.33
N MET A 74 2.05 -6.36 8.56
CA MET A 74 1.03 -5.32 8.59
C MET A 74 -0.24 -5.71 7.87
#